data_AF-A0A9E5YMI3-F1
#
_entry.id   AF-A0A9E5YMI3-F1
#
_cell.length_a   1.000
_cell.length_b   1.000
_cell.length_c   1.000
_cell.angle_alpha   90.00
_cell.angle_beta   90.00
_cell.angle_gamma   90.00
#
_symmetry.space_group_name_H-M   'P 1'
#
loop_
_entity.id
_entity.type
_entity.pdbx_description
1 polymer ?
#
loop_
_entity_poly.entity_id
_entity_poly.type
_entity_poly.pdbx_seq_one_letter_code
_entity_poly.pdbx_strand_id
1 'polypeptide(L)'
;MAEKQRKTKISLYFKFDNREYLPNKDFKKRMDPSGNYYKINDSLFEIPAIASSLLKYKKHEWIIITFEKYKNINMIWLNKGSDKSSVSLTYDFSHFVKYANRNNYSSILIFHNHPNSRPNEFNKTSPSEKDISSAKEFAEISNSNGINLLEFVCERGRHYQYYHSYYSGFLPKEEFIHKINLLNNVSKYNNLKLHLQRYY
;
A
#
# COMPACT_ATOMS: atom_id res chain seq x y z
N MET A 1 -21.73 -0.24 -13.30
CA MET A 1 -22.11 0.67 -12.19
C MET A 1 -21.62 0.18 -10.84
N ALA A 2 -22.03 -1.01 -10.35
CA ALA A 2 -21.57 -1.56 -9.07
C ALA A 2 -20.03 -1.59 -8.97
N GLU A 3 -19.36 -2.11 -10.00
CA GLU A 3 -17.89 -2.13 -10.07
C GLU A 3 -17.27 -0.72 -10.02
N LYS A 4 -17.92 0.26 -10.64
CA LYS A 4 -17.48 1.66 -10.62
C LYS A 4 -17.58 2.25 -9.21
N GLN A 5 -18.72 2.06 -8.55
CA GLN A 5 -18.91 2.49 -7.16
C GLN A 5 -17.93 1.79 -6.21
N ARG A 6 -17.67 0.50 -6.41
CA ARG A 6 -16.64 -0.26 -5.67
C ARG A 6 -15.27 0.36 -5.85
N LYS A 7 -14.82 0.57 -7.10
CA LYS A 7 -13.53 1.21 -7.40
C LYS A 7 -13.41 2.60 -6.77
N THR A 8 -14.45 3.43 -6.87
CA THR A 8 -14.46 4.74 -6.21
C THR A 8 -14.34 4.62 -4.69
N LYS A 9 -15.05 3.68 -4.07
CA LYS A 9 -15.00 3.48 -2.60
C LYS A 9 -13.63 2.99 -2.14
N ILE A 10 -13.00 2.08 -2.89
CA ILE A 10 -11.64 1.60 -2.64
C ILE A 10 -10.63 2.76 -2.79
N SER A 11 -10.73 3.56 -3.86
CA SER A 11 -9.88 4.73 -4.06
C SER A 11 -10.01 5.77 -2.94
N LEU A 12 -11.22 5.99 -2.41
CA LEU A 12 -11.43 6.84 -1.24
C LEU A 12 -10.90 6.21 0.06
N TYR A 13 -10.86 4.88 0.15
CA TYR A 13 -10.29 4.17 1.30
C TYR A 13 -8.78 4.33 1.34
N PHE A 14 -8.11 4.09 0.20
CA PHE A 14 -6.67 4.24 -0.01
C PHE A 14 -6.35 5.62 -0.61
N LYS A 15 -6.86 6.66 0.03
CA LYS A 15 -6.43 8.03 -0.23
C LYS A 15 -5.26 8.34 0.69
N PHE A 16 -4.20 8.92 0.14
CA PHE A 16 -2.97 9.20 0.88
C PHE A 16 -2.65 10.69 0.90
N ASP A 17 -1.90 11.09 1.91
CA ASP A 17 -1.30 12.40 2.02
C ASP A 17 -0.07 12.49 1.13
N ASN A 18 -0.04 13.50 0.24
CA ASN A 18 1.09 13.74 -0.67
C ASN A 18 2.09 14.77 -0.14
N ARG A 19 1.88 15.29 1.08
CA ARG A 19 2.83 16.21 1.72
C ARG A 19 4.12 15.49 2.09
N GLU A 20 5.21 16.24 2.12
CA GLU A 20 6.50 15.74 2.57
C GLU A 20 6.64 15.91 4.08
N TYR A 21 7.07 14.85 4.77
CA TYR A 21 7.20 14.82 6.22
C TYR A 21 8.66 14.92 6.64
N LEU A 22 8.90 15.52 7.80
CA LEU A 22 10.21 15.46 8.44
C LEU A 22 10.40 14.07 9.07
N PRO A 23 11.56 13.42 8.85
CA PRO A 23 11.80 12.11 9.42
C PRO A 23 11.84 12.18 10.93
N ASN A 24 11.12 11.27 11.60
CA ASN A 24 11.30 11.04 13.03
C ASN A 24 12.72 10.48 13.26
N LYS A 25 13.61 11.34 13.73
CA LYS A 25 15.05 11.02 13.90
C LYS A 25 15.25 9.88 14.89
N ASP A 26 14.46 9.82 15.95
CA ASP A 26 14.61 8.79 16.99
C ASP A 26 14.15 7.43 16.48
N PHE A 27 13.03 7.39 15.74
CA PHE A 27 12.61 6.17 15.07
C PHE A 27 13.67 5.71 14.05
N LYS A 28 14.19 6.63 13.24
CA LYS A 28 15.20 6.33 12.21
C LYS A 28 16.51 5.75 12.78
N LYS A 29 16.91 6.16 13.99
CA LYS A 29 18.07 5.60 14.70
C LYS A 29 17.86 4.17 15.19
N ARG A 30 16.62 3.80 15.50
CA ARG A 30 16.26 2.46 15.98
C ARG A 30 16.02 1.45 14.86
N MET A 31 16.09 1.87 13.58
CA MET A 31 15.89 0.97 12.44
C MET A 31 17.03 -0.05 12.36
N ASP A 32 16.71 -1.29 12.71
CA ASP A 32 17.58 -2.46 12.56
C ASP A 32 17.72 -2.84 11.08
N PRO A 33 18.96 -2.96 10.55
CA PRO A 33 19.19 -3.39 9.18
C PRO A 33 18.90 -4.88 8.92
N SER A 34 18.68 -5.71 9.95
CA SER A 34 18.54 -7.17 9.82
C SER A 34 17.10 -7.69 9.74
N GLY A 35 16.09 -6.81 9.70
CA GLY A 35 14.69 -7.23 9.63
C GLY A 35 14.05 -7.31 11.00
N ASN A 36 13.31 -6.28 11.43
CA ASN A 36 12.62 -6.30 12.72
C ASN A 36 11.22 -5.64 12.68
N TYR A 37 10.36 -6.03 13.61
CA TYR A 37 9.01 -5.53 13.79
C TYR A 37 8.97 -4.37 14.79
N TYR A 38 8.23 -3.32 14.44
CA TYR A 38 8.06 -2.13 15.26
C TYR A 38 6.58 -1.79 15.39
N LYS A 39 6.10 -1.72 16.64
CA LYS A 39 4.78 -1.20 16.95
C LYS A 39 4.74 0.29 16.66
N ILE A 40 3.73 0.71 15.91
CA ILE A 40 3.43 2.12 15.63
C ILE A 40 1.92 2.34 15.76
N ASN A 41 1.49 3.58 15.62
CA ASN A 41 0.07 3.93 15.62
C ASN A 41 -0.15 5.13 14.70
N ASP A 42 0.03 4.89 13.40
CA ASP A 42 -0.05 5.92 12.37
C ASP A 42 -1.26 5.69 11.48
N SER A 43 -1.85 6.78 10.99
CA SER A 43 -2.97 6.72 10.06
C SER A 43 -2.56 6.12 8.71
N LEU A 44 -3.43 5.31 8.11
CA LEU A 44 -3.28 4.86 6.72
C LEU A 44 -3.12 6.04 5.75
N PHE A 45 -3.75 7.18 6.05
CA PHE A 45 -3.65 8.37 5.22
C PHE A 45 -2.21 8.91 5.14
N GLU A 46 -1.46 8.84 6.25
CA GLU A 46 -0.15 9.48 6.39
C GLU A 46 1.01 8.51 6.16
N ILE A 47 0.77 7.19 6.28
CA ILE A 47 1.85 6.21 6.27
C ILE A 47 2.76 6.27 5.04
N PRO A 48 2.29 6.54 3.80
CA PRO A 48 3.21 6.63 2.67
C PRO A 48 4.19 7.80 2.77
N ALA A 49 3.74 8.95 3.30
CA ALA A 49 4.59 10.11 3.54
C ALA A 49 5.57 9.88 4.71
N ILE A 50 5.13 9.18 5.75
CA ILE A 50 5.99 8.77 6.86
C ILE A 50 7.07 7.81 6.35
N ALA A 51 6.69 6.76 5.62
CA ALA A 51 7.60 5.78 5.05
C ALA A 51 8.63 6.42 4.12
N SER A 52 8.19 7.30 3.20
CA SER A 52 9.12 8.01 2.31
C SER A 52 10.09 8.92 3.06
N SER A 53 9.65 9.56 4.15
CA SER A 53 10.53 10.36 5.02
C SER A 53 11.62 9.51 5.70
N LEU A 54 11.28 8.30 6.15
CA LEU A 54 12.23 7.37 6.78
C LEU A 54 13.28 6.92 5.78
N LEU A 55 12.86 6.62 4.54
CA LEU A 55 13.72 6.19 3.44
C LEU A 55 14.52 7.32 2.78
N LYS A 56 14.15 8.58 3.06
CA LYS A 56 14.84 9.76 2.53
C LYS A 56 16.34 9.71 2.82
N TYR A 57 17.13 9.87 1.76
CA TYR A 57 18.60 9.87 1.76
C TYR A 57 19.29 8.58 2.22
N LYS A 58 18.57 7.44 2.26
CA LYS A 58 19.22 6.14 2.49
C LYS A 58 20.08 5.80 1.27
N LYS A 59 21.34 5.43 1.53
CA LYS A 59 22.36 5.08 0.50
C LYS A 59 22.26 3.62 0.03
N HIS A 60 21.41 2.84 0.68
CA HIS A 60 21.13 1.44 0.35
C HIS A 60 19.64 1.32 0.06
N GLU A 61 19.26 0.24 -0.61
CA GLU A 61 17.86 -0.15 -0.67
C GLU A 61 17.38 -0.58 0.73
N TRP A 62 16.20 -0.11 1.07
CA TRP A 62 15.45 -0.52 2.25
C TRP A 62 14.05 -0.89 1.82
N ILE A 63 13.45 -1.82 2.55
CA ILE A 63 12.03 -2.16 2.43
C ILE A 63 11.34 -1.88 3.77
N ILE A 64 10.12 -1.36 3.67
CA ILE A 64 9.20 -1.17 4.77
C ILE A 64 7.93 -1.93 4.40
N ILE A 65 7.53 -2.88 5.22
CA ILE A 65 6.25 -3.58 5.10
C ILE A 65 5.36 -3.11 6.24
N THR A 66 4.19 -2.59 5.93
CA THR A 66 3.25 -2.10 6.94
C THR A 66 1.97 -2.93 6.92
N PHE A 67 1.34 -3.05 8.09
CA PHE A 67 0.15 -3.85 8.30
C PHE A 67 -1.01 -2.95 8.72
N GLU A 68 -2.04 -2.93 7.89
CA GLU A 68 -3.18 -2.03 8.00
C GLU A 68 -4.43 -2.77 8.45
N LYS A 69 -5.16 -2.19 9.40
CA LYS A 69 -6.57 -2.51 9.67
C LYS A 69 -7.33 -1.28 10.08
N TYR A 70 -8.57 -1.17 9.60
CA TYR A 70 -9.48 -0.07 9.94
C TYR A 70 -8.88 1.33 9.73
N LYS A 71 -8.11 1.51 8.64
CA LYS A 71 -7.38 2.74 8.31
C LYS A 71 -6.28 3.12 9.30
N ASN A 72 -5.79 2.17 10.08
CA ASN A 72 -4.71 2.37 11.04
C ASN A 72 -3.57 1.39 10.77
N ILE A 73 -2.34 1.87 10.93
CA ILE A 73 -1.12 1.07 10.83
C ILE A 73 -0.62 0.83 12.25
N ASN A 74 -0.62 -0.44 12.67
CA ASN A 74 -0.21 -0.80 14.02
C ASN A 74 1.16 -1.48 14.09
N MET A 75 1.68 -1.89 12.93
CA MET A 75 2.91 -2.63 12.84
C MET A 75 3.61 -2.27 11.54
N ILE A 76 4.93 -2.10 11.62
CA ILE A 76 5.80 -2.10 10.45
C ILE A 76 6.93 -3.08 10.65
N TRP A 77 7.37 -3.69 9.56
CA TRP A 77 8.59 -4.46 9.48
C TRP A 77 9.56 -3.72 8.55
N LEU A 78 10.84 -3.68 8.93
CA LEU A 78 11.87 -2.92 8.21
C LEU A 78 13.07 -3.82 7.96
N ASN A 79 13.62 -3.77 6.75
CA ASN A 79 14.88 -4.44 6.43
C ASN A 79 15.74 -3.61 5.49
N LYS A 80 17.06 -3.76 5.61
CA LYS A 80 18.03 -3.17 4.68
C LYS A 80 18.58 -4.28 3.78
N GLY A 81 18.72 -3.99 2.49
CA GLY A 81 19.40 -4.91 1.58
C GLY A 81 20.83 -5.19 2.03
N SER A 82 21.30 -6.41 1.78
CA SER A 82 22.67 -6.84 2.10
C SER A 82 23.73 -6.13 1.27
N ASP A 83 23.34 -5.54 0.13
CA ASP A 83 24.22 -4.82 -0.80
C ASP A 83 23.70 -3.39 -1.09
N LYS A 84 24.20 -2.76 -2.17
CA LYS A 84 23.72 -1.45 -2.67
C LYS A 84 22.74 -1.61 -3.84
N SER A 85 22.33 -2.83 -4.18
CA SER A 85 21.68 -3.18 -5.45
C SER A 85 20.35 -3.92 -5.31
N SER A 86 20.07 -4.58 -4.20
CA SER A 86 18.81 -5.28 -3.96
C SER A 86 18.50 -5.47 -2.46
N VAL A 87 17.23 -5.38 -2.09
CA VAL A 87 16.73 -5.93 -0.82
C VAL A 87 16.14 -7.31 -1.06
N SER A 88 16.73 -8.35 -0.46
CA SER A 88 16.03 -9.61 -0.23
C SER A 88 15.19 -9.50 1.04
N LEU A 89 13.96 -10.02 0.99
CA LEU A 89 13.19 -10.22 2.22
C LEU A 89 13.91 -11.29 3.05
N THR A 90 14.12 -11.04 4.34
CA THR A 90 14.68 -12.05 5.26
C THR A 90 13.74 -13.25 5.41
N TYR A 91 12.45 -13.05 5.13
CA TYR A 91 11.40 -14.06 5.17
C TYR A 91 10.68 -14.13 3.83
N ASP A 92 10.19 -15.32 3.46
CA ASP A 92 9.26 -15.47 2.35
C ASP A 92 8.02 -14.60 2.57
N PHE A 93 7.43 -14.08 1.49
CA PHE A 93 6.27 -13.17 1.61
C PHE A 93 5.07 -13.82 2.33
N SER A 94 4.92 -15.14 2.20
CA SER A 94 3.98 -15.96 2.95
C SER A 94 4.07 -15.80 4.47
N HIS A 95 5.25 -15.48 5.02
CA HIS A 95 5.41 -15.15 6.44
C HIS A 95 4.61 -13.90 6.83
N PHE A 96 4.73 -12.83 6.03
CA PHE A 96 4.02 -11.58 6.29
C PHE A 96 2.51 -11.74 6.15
N VAL A 97 2.04 -12.55 5.18
CA VAL A 97 0.61 -12.88 5.04
C VAL A 97 0.08 -13.68 6.24
N LYS A 98 0.83 -14.68 6.71
CA LYS A 98 0.48 -15.41 7.95
C LYS A 98 0.43 -14.49 9.16
N TYR A 99 1.39 -13.57 9.27
CA TYR A 99 1.39 -12.54 10.32
C TYR A 99 0.17 -11.62 10.20
N ALA A 100 -0.18 -11.18 8.99
CA ALA A 100 -1.33 -10.34 8.72
C ALA A 100 -2.63 -11.00 9.20
N ASN A 101 -2.86 -12.25 8.80
CA ASN A 101 -4.04 -13.03 9.16
C ASN A 101 -4.15 -13.28 10.67
N ARG A 102 -3.05 -13.68 11.33
CA ARG A 102 -3.04 -13.91 12.79
C ARG A 102 -3.43 -12.68 13.60
N ASN A 103 -3.22 -11.48 13.05
CA ASN A 103 -3.46 -10.20 13.73
C ASN A 103 -4.66 -9.43 13.15
N ASN A 104 -5.44 -10.07 12.26
CA ASN A 104 -6.62 -9.51 11.59
C ASN A 104 -6.32 -8.20 10.84
N TYR A 105 -5.20 -8.15 10.13
CA TYR A 105 -4.93 -7.06 9.20
C TYR A 105 -5.66 -7.27 7.88
N SER A 106 -6.13 -6.20 7.25
CA SER A 106 -6.83 -6.23 5.96
C SER A 106 -5.91 -5.95 4.78
N SER A 107 -4.83 -5.22 5.00
CA SER A 107 -3.93 -4.80 3.91
C SER A 107 -2.47 -4.84 4.34
N ILE A 108 -1.61 -5.17 3.38
CA ILE A 108 -0.16 -5.01 3.45
C ILE A 108 0.21 -3.89 2.48
N LEU A 109 1.00 -2.92 2.95
CA LEU A 109 1.60 -1.90 2.09
C LEU A 109 3.12 -2.06 2.12
N ILE A 110 3.75 -2.06 0.95
CA ILE A 110 5.20 -2.23 0.80
C ILE A 110 5.79 -0.95 0.23
N PHE A 111 6.83 -0.44 0.88
CA PHE A 111 7.57 0.73 0.45
C PHE A 111 9.03 0.36 0.29
N HIS A 112 9.63 0.71 -0.83
CA HIS A 112 11.07 0.57 -1.01
C HIS A 112 11.65 1.81 -1.68
N ASN A 113 12.96 2.02 -1.53
CA ASN A 113 13.68 3.07 -2.26
C ASN A 113 14.69 2.43 -3.19
N HIS A 114 14.98 3.07 -4.33
CA HIS A 114 16.16 2.74 -5.13
C HIS A 114 17.26 3.76 -4.80
N PRO A 115 18.48 3.33 -4.40
CA PRO A 115 19.57 4.26 -4.16
C PRO A 115 19.94 5.00 -5.45
N ASN A 116 19.99 6.32 -5.34
CA ASN A 116 20.29 7.21 -6.44
C ASN A 116 21.55 8.02 -6.13
N SER A 117 22.71 7.53 -6.59
CA SER A 117 24.00 8.17 -6.36
C SER A 117 24.18 9.45 -7.16
N ARG A 118 23.47 9.61 -8.29
CA ARG A 118 23.52 10.78 -9.17
C ARG A 118 22.12 11.28 -9.51
N PRO A 119 21.47 11.95 -8.57
CA PRO A 119 20.03 12.17 -8.65
C PRO A 119 19.63 13.39 -9.49
N ASN A 120 20.60 14.09 -10.08
CA ASN A 120 20.37 15.09 -11.13
C ASN A 120 20.46 14.47 -12.53
N GLU A 121 20.92 13.22 -12.64
CA GLU A 121 21.11 12.49 -13.90
C GLU A 121 20.05 11.38 -14.07
N PHE A 122 19.64 10.72 -12.97
CA PHE A 122 18.74 9.57 -13.03
C PHE A 122 17.45 9.78 -12.26
N ASN A 123 16.33 9.44 -12.90
CA ASN A 123 15.04 9.32 -12.25
C ASN A 123 14.86 7.90 -11.69
N LYS A 124 14.55 7.80 -10.40
CA LYS A 124 14.33 6.55 -9.66
C LYS A 124 12.92 6.48 -9.03
N THR A 125 11.94 7.19 -9.61
CA THR A 125 10.55 7.17 -9.15
C THR A 125 9.74 5.98 -9.69
N SER A 126 10.27 5.26 -10.68
CA SER A 126 9.58 4.17 -11.37
C SER A 126 10.07 2.81 -10.86
N PRO A 127 9.18 1.81 -10.77
CA PRO A 127 9.58 0.44 -10.43
C PRO A 127 10.46 -0.16 -11.54
N SER A 128 11.30 -1.11 -11.16
CA SER A 128 11.96 -2.02 -12.09
C SER A 128 11.00 -3.12 -12.57
N GLU A 129 11.37 -3.84 -13.63
CA GLU A 129 10.60 -5.02 -14.07
C GLU A 129 10.52 -6.11 -12.99
N LYS A 130 11.58 -6.25 -12.20
CA LYS A 130 11.63 -7.16 -11.06
C LYS A 130 10.60 -6.78 -9.99
N ASP A 131 10.49 -5.48 -9.67
CA ASP A 131 9.50 -4.98 -8.71
C ASP A 131 8.07 -5.31 -9.18
N ILE A 132 7.78 -5.13 -10.48
CA ILE A 132 6.47 -5.47 -11.05
C ILE A 132 6.21 -6.98 -10.98
N SER A 133 7.22 -7.80 -11.29
CA SER A 133 7.11 -9.26 -11.24
C SER A 133 6.83 -9.75 -9.82
N SER A 134 7.61 -9.29 -8.84
CA SER A 134 7.43 -9.64 -7.43
C SER A 134 6.10 -9.14 -6.88
N ALA A 135 5.65 -7.93 -7.25
CA ALA A 135 4.36 -7.42 -6.80
C ALA A 135 3.18 -8.28 -7.28
N LYS A 136 3.26 -8.85 -8.49
CA LYS A 136 2.24 -9.79 -9.00
C LYS A 136 2.22 -11.10 -8.20
N GLU A 137 3.38 -11.67 -7.94
CA GLU A 137 3.51 -12.89 -7.13
C GLU A 137 2.98 -12.65 -5.70
N PHE A 138 3.38 -11.55 -5.08
CA PHE A 138 2.90 -11.16 -3.75
C PHE A 138 1.40 -10.88 -3.75
N ALA A 139 0.85 -10.33 -4.83
CA ALA A 139 -0.59 -10.13 -4.97
C ALA A 139 -1.33 -11.46 -4.96
N GLU A 140 -0.88 -12.46 -5.72
CA GLU A 140 -1.50 -13.79 -5.72
C GLU A 140 -1.49 -14.42 -4.33
N ILE A 141 -0.35 -14.36 -3.64
CA ILE A 141 -0.20 -14.90 -2.28
C ILE A 141 -1.09 -14.15 -1.27
N SER A 142 -1.12 -12.82 -1.30
CA SER A 142 -1.93 -12.02 -0.37
C SER A 142 -3.43 -12.13 -0.64
N ASN A 143 -3.86 -12.04 -1.90
CA ASN A 143 -5.27 -12.03 -2.26
C ASN A 143 -5.93 -13.39 -2.03
N SER A 144 -5.22 -14.49 -2.31
CA SER A 144 -5.69 -15.85 -1.97
C SER A 144 -5.89 -16.05 -0.47
N ASN A 145 -5.29 -15.20 0.36
CA ASN A 145 -5.36 -15.21 1.81
C ASN A 145 -6.23 -14.07 2.38
N GLY A 146 -7.01 -13.37 1.55
CA GLY A 146 -7.93 -12.33 2.01
C GLY A 146 -7.30 -10.97 2.30
N ILE A 147 -6.06 -10.73 1.87
CA ILE A 147 -5.28 -9.53 2.16
C ILE A 147 -5.11 -8.68 0.90
N ASN A 148 -5.32 -7.37 1.02
CA ASN A 148 -4.98 -6.41 -0.02
C ASN A 148 -3.47 -6.14 -0.07
N LEU A 149 -2.94 -5.84 -1.25
CA LEU A 149 -1.56 -5.43 -1.46
C LEU A 149 -1.49 -4.08 -2.15
N LEU A 150 -0.66 -3.18 -1.64
CA LEU A 150 -0.28 -1.94 -2.33
C LEU A 150 1.24 -1.77 -2.24
N GLU A 151 1.88 -1.35 -3.32
CA GLU A 151 3.33 -1.15 -3.34
C GLU A 151 3.74 0.21 -3.89
N PHE A 152 4.82 0.75 -3.30
CA PHE A 152 5.28 2.10 -3.49
C PHE A 152 6.80 2.17 -3.66
N VAL A 153 7.24 2.96 -4.63
CA VAL A 153 8.62 3.46 -4.70
C VAL A 153 8.69 4.76 -3.92
N CYS A 154 9.69 4.89 -3.05
CA CYS A 154 9.97 6.09 -2.27
C CYS A 154 11.24 6.76 -2.76
N GLU A 155 11.14 8.01 -3.21
CA GLU A 155 12.28 8.80 -3.67
C GLU A 155 12.27 10.18 -3.01
N ARG A 156 13.39 10.53 -2.37
CA ARG A 156 13.64 11.86 -1.76
C ARG A 156 12.53 12.39 -0.84
N GLY A 157 11.83 11.51 -0.11
CA GLY A 157 10.75 11.90 0.79
C GLY A 157 9.36 11.91 0.15
N ARG A 158 9.24 11.52 -1.12
CA ARG A 158 7.97 11.32 -1.83
C ARG A 158 7.74 9.84 -2.09
N HIS A 159 6.48 9.45 -2.21
CA HIS A 159 6.04 8.08 -2.48
C HIS A 159 5.27 8.04 -3.80
N TYR A 160 5.42 6.94 -4.53
CA TYR A 160 4.83 6.72 -5.83
C TYR A 160 4.26 5.31 -5.85
N GLN A 161 2.92 5.21 -5.77
CA GLN A 161 2.26 3.93 -5.87
C GLN A 161 2.40 3.40 -7.30
N TYR A 162 2.99 2.23 -7.46
CA TYR A 162 3.14 1.60 -8.79
C TYR A 162 2.33 0.32 -8.94
N TYR A 163 1.90 -0.28 -7.83
CA TYR A 163 1.12 -1.51 -7.86
C TYR A 163 0.03 -1.50 -6.78
N HIS A 164 -1.11 -2.10 -7.12
CA HIS A 164 -2.14 -2.43 -6.15
C HIS A 164 -2.93 -3.66 -6.61
N SER A 165 -3.34 -4.49 -5.65
CA SER A 165 -4.26 -5.59 -5.87
C SER A 165 -5.15 -5.74 -4.64
N TYR A 166 -6.47 -5.70 -4.86
CA TYR A 166 -7.45 -5.73 -3.78
C TYR A 166 -8.19 -7.06 -3.76
N TYR A 167 -8.23 -7.67 -2.58
CA TYR A 167 -8.95 -8.92 -2.35
C TYR A 167 -10.42 -8.73 -2.75
N SER A 168 -11.00 -9.72 -3.42
CA SER A 168 -12.38 -9.65 -3.92
C SER A 168 -13.40 -9.47 -2.80
N GLY A 169 -13.14 -10.03 -1.61
CA GLY A 169 -13.97 -9.84 -0.42
C GLY A 169 -13.74 -8.50 0.29
N PHE A 170 -12.73 -7.71 -0.10
CA PHE A 170 -12.58 -6.35 0.38
C PHE A 170 -13.53 -5.43 -0.38
N LEU A 171 -14.52 -4.88 0.34
CA LEU A 171 -15.65 -4.12 -0.24
C LEU A 171 -16.30 -4.94 -1.37
N PRO A 172 -16.97 -6.06 -1.04
CA PRO A 172 -17.43 -7.04 -2.01
C PRO A 172 -18.45 -6.40 -2.96
N LYS A 173 -18.36 -6.76 -4.24
CA LYS A 173 -19.18 -6.16 -5.31
C LYS A 173 -20.67 -6.38 -5.07
N GLU A 174 -21.01 -7.50 -4.44
CA GLU A 174 -22.36 -7.94 -4.09
C GLU A 174 -23.07 -6.92 -3.20
N GLU A 175 -22.36 -6.29 -2.26
CA GLU A 175 -22.92 -5.21 -1.43
C GLU A 175 -23.35 -3.99 -2.27
N PHE A 176 -22.58 -3.65 -3.29
CA PHE A 176 -22.92 -2.53 -4.19
C PHE A 176 -24.08 -2.89 -5.10
N ILE A 177 -24.14 -4.13 -5.58
CA ILE A 177 -25.29 -4.64 -6.36
C ILE A 177 -26.56 -4.56 -5.51
N HIS A 178 -26.51 -5.05 -4.27
CA HIS A 178 -27.65 -5.01 -3.36
C HIS A 178 -28.11 -3.57 -3.10
N LYS A 179 -27.18 -2.65 -2.80
CA LYS A 179 -27.49 -1.22 -2.63
C LYS A 179 -28.13 -0.59 -3.87
N ILE A 180 -27.65 -0.91 -5.06
CA ILE A 180 -28.22 -0.40 -6.31
C ILE A 180 -29.63 -0.94 -6.51
N ASN A 181 -29.85 -2.24 -6.27
CA ASN A 181 -31.16 -2.86 -6.41
C ASN A 181 -32.19 -2.28 -5.43
N LEU A 182 -31.78 -1.98 -4.20
CA LEU A 182 -32.62 -1.31 -3.20
C LEU A 182 -32.99 0.12 -3.60
N LEU A 183 -32.14 0.82 -4.35
CA LEU A 183 -32.41 2.20 -4.79
C LEU A 183 -33.22 2.25 -6.09
N ASN A 184 -33.13 1.20 -6.89
CA ASN A 184 -33.82 1.10 -8.17
C ASN A 184 -35.33 1.01 -7.94
N ASN A 185 -36.10 1.80 -8.70
CA ASN A 185 -37.57 1.89 -8.61
C ASN A 185 -38.15 2.49 -7.30
N VAL A 186 -37.30 2.97 -6.38
CA VAL A 186 -37.77 3.68 -5.18
C VAL A 186 -38.17 5.13 -5.50
N SER A 187 -37.45 5.81 -6.40
CA SER A 187 -37.83 7.15 -6.84
C SER A 187 -37.28 7.49 -8.23
N LYS A 188 -38.00 8.35 -8.97
CA LYS A 188 -37.54 8.87 -10.28
C LYS A 188 -36.18 9.57 -10.18
N TYR A 189 -35.93 10.30 -9.09
CA TYR A 189 -34.67 10.99 -8.85
C TYR A 189 -33.50 10.03 -8.60
N ASN A 190 -33.69 8.99 -7.79
CA ASN A 190 -32.65 7.98 -7.54
C ASN A 190 -32.33 7.20 -8.82
N ASN A 191 -33.36 6.85 -9.60
CA ASN A 191 -33.18 6.22 -10.90
C ASN A 191 -32.38 7.11 -11.87
N LEU A 192 -32.68 8.42 -11.92
CA LEU A 192 -31.92 9.38 -12.73
C LEU A 192 -30.45 9.48 -12.26
N LYS A 193 -30.20 9.56 -10.95
CA LYS A 193 -28.84 9.61 -10.39
C LYS A 193 -28.04 8.36 -10.74
N LEU A 194 -28.65 7.18 -10.62
CA LEU A 194 -28.03 5.92 -11.05
C LEU A 194 -27.75 5.95 -12.56
N HIS A 195 -28.72 6.40 -13.37
CA HIS A 195 -28.55 6.49 -14.82
C HIS A 195 -27.37 7.40 -15.21
N LEU A 196 -27.26 8.59 -14.62
CA LEU A 196 -26.15 9.52 -14.85
C LEU A 196 -24.79 8.91 -14.50
N GLN A 197 -24.69 8.15 -13.39
CA GLN A 197 -23.45 7.45 -13.00
C GLN A 197 -22.98 6.37 -14.00
N ARG A 198 -23.86 5.92 -14.91
CA ARG A 198 -23.44 5.00 -15.99
C ARG A 198 -22.56 5.72 -17.00
N TYR A 199 -22.88 6.98 -17.29
CA TYR A 199 -22.22 7.78 -18.33
C TYR A 199 -21.04 8.59 -17.78
N TYR A 200 -21.15 9.09 -16.55
CA TYR A 200 -20.14 9.91 -15.86
C TYR A 200 -19.52 9.17 -14.71
#